data_AF-A0A3R7MI71-F1
#
_entry.id   AF-A0A3R7MI71-F1
#
_cell.length_a   1.000
_cell.length_b   1.000
_cell.length_c   1.000
_cell.angle_alpha   90.00
_cell.angle_beta   90.00
_cell.angle_gamma   90.00
#
_symmetry.space_group_name_H-M   'P 1'
#
loop_
_entity.id
_entity.type
_entity.pdbx_description
1 polymer ?
#
loop_
_entity_poly.entity_id
_entity_poly.type
_entity_poly.pdbx_seq_one_letter_code
_entity_poly.pdbx_strand_id
1 'polypeptide(L)'
;MKYGNVSLVSDFNPRVAVVLDQMRDIFKQLGDTPEVGGKRRLTRLHLHTLAFQAIMVRKGSPWLNSMAAATKAALTANRHINLQNAKILMDDGFTLSQEAGAGRVMFDNHHPVACWTEDDGNVETRWRGAGWEGLGGGHF
;
A
#
# COMPACT_ATOMS: atom_id res chain seq x y z
N MET A 1 17.13 2.64 0.18
CA MET A 1 17.60 2.47 1.58
C MET A 1 18.45 3.69 1.93
N LYS A 2 17.92 4.64 2.72
CA LYS A 2 18.57 5.96 2.96
C LYS A 2 19.70 5.95 4.01
N TYR A 3 19.99 4.82 4.66
CA TYR A 3 20.95 4.76 5.76
C TYR A 3 21.96 3.63 5.50
N GLY A 4 23.02 3.95 4.74
CA GLY A 4 23.99 2.99 4.23
C GLY A 4 24.72 2.11 5.27
N ASN A 5 24.58 2.41 6.57
CA ASN A 5 25.17 1.64 7.69
C ASN A 5 24.20 1.38 8.86
N VAL A 6 22.90 1.70 8.73
CA VAL A 6 21.93 1.51 9.83
C VAL A 6 20.83 0.56 9.37
N SER A 7 20.73 -0.60 10.02
CA SER A 7 19.55 -1.45 9.90
C SER A 7 18.42 -0.81 10.72
N LEU A 8 17.35 -0.40 10.03
CA LEU A 8 16.13 -0.01 10.72
C LEU A 8 15.47 -1.28 11.27
N VAL A 9 15.37 -1.37 12.59
CA VAL A 9 14.62 -2.45 13.25
C VAL A 9 13.14 -2.22 13.00
N SER A 10 12.44 -3.26 12.52
CA SER A 10 11.00 -3.23 12.30
C SER A 10 10.26 -2.98 13.62
N ASP A 11 9.46 -1.91 13.67
CA ASP A 11 8.47 -1.70 14.72
C ASP A 11 7.35 -2.76 14.57
N PHE A 12 6.79 -3.24 15.67
CA PHE A 12 5.67 -4.19 15.65
C PHE A 12 4.34 -3.52 15.30
N ASN A 13 4.23 -2.19 15.47
CA ASN A 13 3.06 -1.39 15.08
C ASN A 13 3.47 -0.13 14.28
N PRO A 14 4.08 -0.30 13.10
CA PRO A 14 4.57 0.84 12.33
C PRO A 14 3.40 1.66 11.79
N ARG A 15 3.56 2.98 11.73
CA ARG A 15 2.57 3.86 11.08
C ARG A 15 2.47 3.50 9.60
N VAL A 16 1.25 3.40 9.08
CA VAL A 16 0.98 3.05 7.67
C VAL A 16 1.80 3.91 6.71
N ALA A 17 1.85 5.23 6.94
CA ALA A 17 2.63 6.19 6.15
C ALA A 17 4.10 5.79 5.98
N VAL A 18 4.78 5.40 7.08
CA VAL A 18 6.18 4.98 7.08
C VAL A 18 6.37 3.75 6.19
N VAL A 19 5.46 2.79 6.33
CA VAL A 19 5.52 1.53 5.58
C VAL A 19 5.27 1.76 4.10
N LEU A 20 4.30 2.60 3.74
CA LEU A 20 4.03 2.95 2.35
C LEU A 20 5.22 3.66 1.70
N ASP A 21 5.87 4.60 2.41
CA ASP A 21 7.09 5.27 1.92
C ASP A 21 8.23 4.28 1.69
N GLN A 22 8.41 3.31 2.60
CA GLN A 22 9.39 2.24 2.43
C GLN A 22 9.06 1.32 1.24
N MET A 23 7.79 0.98 1.04
CA MET A 23 7.35 0.20 -0.12
C MET A 23 7.65 0.93 -1.42
N ARG A 24 7.40 2.25 -1.50
CA ARG A 24 7.77 3.09 -2.65
C ARG A 24 9.26 3.09 -2.90
N ASP A 25 10.07 3.25 -1.86
CA ASP A 25 11.54 3.21 -1.96
C ASP A 25 12.04 1.88 -2.54
N ILE A 26 11.48 0.75 -2.09
CA ILE A 26 11.81 -0.59 -2.60
C ILE A 26 11.39 -0.71 -4.06
N PHE A 27 10.17 -0.28 -4.41
CA PHE A 27 9.69 -0.30 -5.78
C PHE A 27 10.51 0.59 -6.71
N LYS A 28 10.95 1.77 -6.27
CA LYS A 28 11.82 2.65 -7.06
C LYS A 28 13.19 2.02 -7.32
N GLN A 29 13.74 1.29 -6.35
CA GLN A 29 15.07 0.66 -6.48
C GLN A 29 15.04 -0.63 -7.31
N LEU A 30 14.03 -1.48 -7.09
CA LEU A 30 13.95 -2.82 -7.70
C LEU A 30 13.01 -2.88 -8.90
N GLY A 31 12.15 -1.88 -9.04
CA GLY A 31 11.14 -1.80 -10.08
C GLY A 31 11.73 -1.62 -11.46
N ASP A 32 12.93 -1.06 -11.63
CA ASP A 32 13.59 -0.92 -12.94
C ASP A 32 14.92 -1.69 -13.03
N THR A 33 15.07 -2.72 -12.19
CA THR A 33 16.26 -3.59 -12.26
C THR A 33 16.34 -4.28 -13.63
N PRO A 34 17.47 -4.17 -14.35
CA PRO A 34 17.67 -4.85 -15.63
C PRO A 34 17.53 -6.37 -15.48
N GLU A 35 16.80 -6.99 -16.40
CA GLU A 35 16.58 -8.44 -16.39
C GLU A 35 17.78 -9.19 -16.97
N VAL A 36 18.89 -9.21 -16.23
CA VAL A 36 20.16 -9.84 -16.63
C VAL A 36 20.61 -10.83 -15.57
N GLY A 37 21.11 -11.99 -16.00
CA GLY A 37 21.74 -12.98 -15.10
C GLY A 37 20.81 -13.51 -14.01
N GLY A 38 19.52 -13.72 -14.33
CA GLY A 38 18.52 -14.22 -13.39
C GLY A 38 17.92 -13.18 -12.45
N LYS A 39 18.40 -11.93 -12.48
CA LYS A 39 17.73 -10.81 -11.82
C LYS A 39 16.43 -10.51 -12.56
N ARG A 40 15.36 -10.27 -11.82
CA ARG A 40 14.05 -9.92 -12.36
C ARG A 40 13.58 -8.61 -11.77
N ARG A 41 12.82 -7.91 -12.57
CA ARG A 41 12.14 -6.69 -12.19
C ARG A 41 11.08 -6.96 -11.12
N LEU A 42 11.03 -6.11 -10.08
CA LEU A 42 9.96 -6.20 -9.09
C LEU A 42 8.63 -5.75 -9.72
N THR A 43 7.63 -6.63 -9.74
CA THR A 43 6.31 -6.37 -10.31
C THR A 43 5.18 -6.35 -9.28
N ARG A 44 5.42 -6.91 -8.09
CA ARG A 44 4.46 -6.93 -6.98
C ARG A 44 5.19 -7.02 -5.64
N LEU A 45 4.76 -6.18 -4.69
CA LEU A 45 5.14 -6.24 -3.29
C LEU A 45 3.87 -6.43 -2.46
N HIS A 46 3.86 -7.46 -1.62
CA HIS A 46 2.76 -7.72 -0.68
C HIS A 46 3.33 -7.63 0.73
N LEU A 47 2.80 -6.72 1.52
CA LEU A 47 3.21 -6.49 2.89
C LEU A 47 2.07 -6.80 3.84
N HIS A 48 2.42 -7.41 4.97
CA HIS A 48 1.51 -7.77 6.03
C HIS A 48 2.06 -7.29 7.38
N THR A 49 1.19 -6.70 8.19
CA THR A 49 1.44 -6.40 9.61
C THR A 49 0.31 -7.00 10.44
N LEU A 50 0.38 -6.88 11.77
CA LEU A 50 -0.73 -7.25 12.65
C LEU A 50 -1.99 -6.38 12.41
N ALA A 51 -1.81 -5.10 12.05
CA ALA A 51 -2.91 -4.14 11.97
C ALA A 51 -3.48 -3.97 10.54
N PHE A 52 -2.66 -4.12 9.50
CA PHE A 52 -3.07 -3.90 8.12
C PHE A 52 -2.24 -4.70 7.10
N GLN A 53 -2.75 -4.77 5.88
CA GLN A 53 -2.08 -5.38 4.74
C GLN A 53 -2.08 -4.43 3.56
N ALA A 54 -1.01 -4.43 2.76
CA ALA A 54 -0.86 -3.57 1.60
C ALA A 54 -0.29 -4.35 0.41
N ILE A 55 -0.86 -4.11 -0.78
CA ILE A 55 -0.38 -4.69 -2.03
C ILE A 55 -0.06 -3.54 -2.98
N MET A 56 1.18 -3.50 -3.46
CA MET A 56 1.61 -2.60 -4.53
C MET A 56 2.01 -3.43 -5.75
N VAL A 57 1.54 -3.03 -6.91
CA VAL A 57 1.69 -3.76 -8.17
C VAL A 57 2.10 -2.78 -9.26
N ARG A 58 3.06 -3.19 -10.11
CA ARG A 58 3.46 -2.40 -11.28
C ARG A 58 2.30 -2.34 -12.29
N LYS A 59 1.95 -1.14 -12.74
CA LYS A 59 0.95 -0.92 -13.80
C LYS A 59 1.35 -1.68 -15.07
N GLY A 60 0.38 -2.32 -15.72
CA GLY A 60 0.60 -3.15 -16.93
C GLY A 60 1.28 -4.50 -16.67
N SER A 61 1.51 -4.90 -15.42
CA SER A 61 2.00 -6.23 -15.07
C SER A 61 0.87 -7.29 -15.15
N PRO A 62 1.19 -8.60 -15.18
CA PRO A 62 0.17 -9.66 -15.29
C PRO A 62 -0.62 -9.87 -13.98
N TRP A 63 -0.37 -9.09 -12.94
CA TRP A 63 -1.07 -9.20 -11.66
C TRP A 63 -2.46 -8.55 -11.76
N LEU A 64 -3.49 -9.38 -11.90
CA LEU A 64 -4.89 -8.96 -11.89
C LEU A 64 -5.53 -9.16 -10.51
N ASN A 65 -6.69 -8.55 -10.29
CA ASN A 65 -7.54 -8.77 -9.11
C ASN A 65 -6.87 -8.47 -7.75
N SER A 66 -6.00 -7.46 -7.68
CA SER A 66 -5.25 -7.14 -6.45
C SER A 66 -6.15 -6.82 -5.26
N MET A 67 -7.31 -6.19 -5.49
CA MET A 67 -8.31 -5.92 -4.44
C MET A 67 -8.87 -7.21 -3.82
N ALA A 68 -9.23 -8.20 -4.65
CA ALA A 68 -9.71 -9.50 -4.17
C ALA A 68 -8.59 -10.26 -3.45
N ALA A 69 -7.35 -10.16 -3.93
CA ALA A 69 -6.19 -10.76 -3.27
C ALA A 69 -5.94 -10.14 -1.87
N ALA A 70 -6.04 -8.81 -1.73
CA ALA A 70 -5.92 -8.12 -0.45
C ALA A 70 -7.03 -8.55 0.52
N THR A 71 -8.28 -8.56 0.05
CA THR A 71 -9.44 -9.00 0.85
C THR A 71 -9.27 -10.43 1.34
N LYS A 72 -8.88 -11.35 0.45
CA LYS A 72 -8.67 -12.77 0.79
C LYS A 72 -7.51 -12.96 1.77
N ALA A 73 -6.45 -12.17 1.65
CA ALA A 73 -5.32 -12.22 2.57
C ALA A 73 -5.71 -11.69 3.97
N ALA A 74 -6.52 -10.63 4.03
CA ALA A 74 -7.11 -10.14 5.27
C ALA A 74 -8.04 -11.19 5.92
N LEU A 75 -8.96 -11.78 5.15
CA LEU A 75 -9.86 -12.84 5.65
C LEU A 75 -9.08 -14.06 6.16
N THR A 76 -8.03 -14.47 5.45
CA THR A 76 -7.18 -15.58 5.89
C THR A 76 -6.50 -15.27 7.22
N ALA A 77 -5.95 -14.05 7.38
CA ALA A 77 -5.31 -13.63 8.62
C ALA A 77 -6.29 -13.56 9.81
N ASN A 78 -7.56 -13.28 9.54
CA ASN A 78 -8.61 -13.14 10.55
C ASN A 78 -9.50 -14.39 10.69
N ARG A 79 -9.17 -15.51 10.01
CA ARG A 79 -10.04 -16.70 9.88
C ARG A 79 -10.46 -17.31 11.23
N HIS A 80 -9.61 -17.19 12.24
CA HIS A 80 -9.80 -17.79 13.56
C HIS A 80 -10.14 -16.76 14.64
N ILE A 81 -10.55 -15.55 14.26
CA ILE A 81 -10.87 -14.50 15.21
C ILE A 81 -12.29 -14.66 15.73
N ASN A 82 -12.41 -14.70 17.06
CA ASN A 82 -13.68 -14.52 17.73
C ASN A 82 -14.02 -13.02 17.75
N LEU A 83 -15.10 -12.64 17.07
CA LEU A 83 -15.55 -11.24 16.96
C LEU A 83 -15.78 -10.59 18.33
N GLN A 84 -16.17 -11.34 19.36
CA GLN A 84 -16.39 -10.82 20.71
C GLN A 84 -15.10 -10.34 21.39
N ASN A 85 -13.95 -10.89 20.98
CA ASN A 85 -12.64 -10.55 21.50
C ASN A 85 -11.77 -9.80 20.47
N ALA A 86 -12.33 -9.49 19.31
CA ALA A 86 -11.63 -8.81 18.24
C ALA A 86 -11.44 -7.33 18.61
N LYS A 87 -10.21 -6.83 18.44
CA LYS A 87 -9.90 -5.42 18.61
C LYS A 87 -9.46 -4.84 17.27
N ILE A 88 -10.07 -3.72 16.88
CA ILE A 88 -9.58 -2.93 15.76
C ILE A 88 -8.31 -2.20 16.22
N LEU A 89 -7.20 -2.44 15.52
CA LEU A 89 -5.89 -1.86 15.85
C LEU A 89 -5.59 -0.57 15.09
N MET A 90 -6.29 -0.30 13.98
CA MET A 90 -6.15 0.93 13.22
C MET A 90 -7.13 2.02 13.69
N ASP A 91 -6.70 3.27 13.60
CA ASP A 91 -7.56 4.45 13.76
C ASP A 91 -8.55 4.57 12.58
N ASP A 92 -9.46 5.55 12.62
CA ASP A 92 -10.48 5.83 11.58
C ASP A 92 -9.93 6.17 10.19
N GLY A 93 -8.61 6.16 10.00
CA GLY A 93 -7.94 6.41 8.74
C GLY A 93 -6.41 6.45 8.87
N PHE A 94 -5.73 6.61 7.74
CA PHE A 94 -4.28 6.65 7.68
C PHE A 94 -3.76 7.68 6.68
N THR A 95 -2.58 8.24 6.94
CA THR A 95 -1.89 9.13 6.00
C THR A 95 -1.10 8.31 4.99
N LEU A 96 -1.06 8.75 3.73
CA LEU A 96 -0.40 8.04 2.63
C LEU A 96 1.13 8.13 2.64
N SER A 97 1.70 9.16 3.27
CA SER A 97 3.14 9.41 3.36
C SER A 97 3.47 10.20 4.62
N GLN A 98 4.73 10.19 5.04
CA GLN A 98 5.24 11.06 6.11
C GLN A 98 5.45 12.51 5.67
N GLU A 99 5.39 12.79 4.36
CA GLU A 99 5.58 14.13 3.82
C GLU A 99 4.49 15.11 4.26
N ALA A 100 4.87 16.38 4.43
CA ALA A 100 3.93 17.43 4.81
C ALA A 100 2.88 17.64 3.70
N GLY A 101 1.61 17.69 4.06
CA GLY A 101 0.50 17.79 3.10
C GLY A 101 0.11 16.47 2.44
N ALA A 102 0.68 15.33 2.85
CA ALA A 102 0.29 14.04 2.34
C ALA A 102 -1.20 13.75 2.57
N GLY A 103 -1.85 13.18 1.56
CA GLY A 103 -3.26 12.79 1.60
C GLY A 103 -3.56 11.80 2.73
N ARG A 104 -4.78 11.88 3.26
CA ARG A 104 -5.29 10.96 4.28
C ARG A 104 -6.46 10.15 3.72
N VAL A 105 -6.38 8.84 3.89
CA VAL A 105 -7.44 7.90 3.56
C VAL A 105 -8.27 7.65 4.80
N MET A 106 -9.58 7.86 4.72
CA MET A 106 -10.50 7.51 5.79
C MET A 106 -11.01 6.08 5.58
N PHE A 107 -11.28 5.39 6.68
CA PHE A 107 -11.84 4.06 6.62
C PHE A 107 -13.32 4.09 6.24
N ASP A 108 -13.72 3.21 5.33
CA ASP A 108 -15.10 3.00 4.90
C ASP A 108 -15.45 1.51 5.03
N ASN A 109 -16.43 1.20 5.89
CA ASN A 109 -16.90 -0.17 6.11
C ASN A 109 -17.55 -0.79 4.86
N HIS A 110 -18.10 0.02 3.96
CA HIS A 110 -18.68 -0.45 2.70
C HIS A 110 -17.61 -0.71 1.64
N HIS A 111 -16.45 -0.05 1.75
CA HIS A 111 -15.30 -0.18 0.86
C HIS A 111 -14.01 -0.43 1.66
N PRO A 112 -13.86 -1.63 2.26
CA PRO A 112 -12.80 -1.90 3.23
C PRO A 112 -11.39 -2.00 2.62
N VAL A 113 -11.28 -1.99 1.29
CA VAL A 113 -10.01 -1.94 0.57
C VAL A 113 -9.89 -0.60 -0.13
N ALA A 114 -8.97 0.23 0.35
CA ALA A 114 -8.58 1.46 -0.32
C ALA A 114 -7.61 1.16 -1.47
N CYS A 115 -7.94 1.61 -2.68
CA CYS A 115 -7.09 1.52 -3.86
C CYS A 115 -6.73 2.91 -4.34
N TRP A 116 -5.49 3.12 -4.82
CA TRP A 116 -5.06 4.35 -5.48
C TRP A 116 -3.91 4.03 -6.44
N THR A 117 -3.57 5.00 -7.29
CA THR A 117 -2.39 4.92 -8.17
C THR A 117 -1.29 5.81 -7.59
N GLU A 118 -0.06 5.29 -7.58
CA GLU A 118 1.14 6.08 -7.31
C GLU A 118 1.55 6.75 -8.63
N ASP A 119 1.62 8.08 -8.66
CA ASP A 119 2.16 8.80 -9.81
C ASP A 119 3.65 9.08 -9.58
N ASP A 120 4.45 8.75 -10.58
CA ASP A 120 5.91 8.86 -10.58
C ASP A 120 6.34 10.35 -10.62
N GLY A 121 6.15 11.09 -9.52
CA GLY A 121 6.80 12.39 -9.28
C GLY A 121 5.88 13.61 -9.26
N ASN A 122 5.23 13.82 -8.11
CA ASN A 122 4.49 15.02 -7.69
C ASN A 122 3.04 15.14 -8.22
N VAL A 123 2.05 14.85 -7.37
CA VAL A 123 0.89 15.70 -7.02
C VAL A 123 0.03 15.00 -5.94
N GLU A 124 -0.52 15.83 -5.05
CA GLU A 124 -1.45 15.60 -3.95
C GLU A 124 -2.62 14.65 -4.27
N THR A 125 -2.61 13.45 -3.68
CA THR A 125 -3.73 12.52 -3.70
C THR A 125 -4.79 12.94 -2.68
N ARG A 126 -5.71 13.82 -3.10
CA ARG A 126 -6.83 14.30 -2.27
C ARG A 126 -7.95 13.26 -2.21
N TRP A 127 -8.17 12.70 -1.02
CA TRP A 127 -9.32 11.85 -0.72
C TRP A 127 -10.60 12.71 -0.65
N ARG A 128 -11.59 12.41 -1.48
CA ARG A 128 -12.97 12.89 -1.30
C ARG A 128 -13.92 11.69 -1.32
N GLY A 129 -14.24 11.16 -0.14
CA GLY A 129 -15.46 10.46 0.30
C GLY A 129 -16.20 9.43 -0.55
N ALA A 130 -15.94 9.25 -1.85
CA ALA A 130 -16.75 8.43 -2.74
C ALA A 130 -16.02 7.94 -4.02
N GLY A 131 -14.74 8.25 -4.24
CA GLY A 131 -13.98 7.75 -5.38
C GLY A 131 -12.89 8.69 -5.88
N TRP A 132 -12.04 8.18 -6.77
CA TRP A 132 -10.99 8.93 -7.47
C TRP A 132 -11.54 9.40 -8.82
N GLU A 133 -11.91 10.67 -8.94
CA GLU A 133 -12.04 11.30 -10.25
C GLU A 133 -10.70 11.95 -10.60
N GLY A 134 -10.01 11.38 -11.59
CA GLY A 134 -8.94 12.08 -12.28
C GLY A 134 -9.55 13.28 -13.02
N LEU A 135 -9.09 14.48 -12.72
CA LEU A 135 -9.42 15.64 -13.53
C LEU A 135 -8.68 15.53 -14.88
N GLY A 136 -9.34 14.93 -15.87
CA GLY A 136 -9.05 15.02 -17.31
C GLY A 136 -7.72 14.39 -17.76
N GLY A 137 -7.68 13.50 -18.75
CA GLY A 137 -8.69 13.02 -19.66
C GLY A 137 -8.07 12.00 -20.60
N GLY A 138 -8.92 11.19 -21.23
CA GLY A 138 -8.51 10.21 -22.24
C GLY A 138 -9.08 8.84 -21.94
N HIS A 139 -10.08 8.45 -22.74
CA HIS A 139 -10.56 7.09 -22.89
C HIS A 139 -9.41 6.09 -22.94
N PHE A 140 -9.51 5.00 -22.16
CA PHE A 140 -9.54 3.58 -22.55
C PHE A 140 -9.25 2.69 -21.33
#